data_AF-A0A081ETC3-F1
#
_entry.id   AF-A0A081ETC3-F1
#
_cell.length_a   1.000
_cell.length_b   1.000
_cell.length_c   1.000
_cell.angle_alpha   90.00
_cell.angle_beta   90.00
_cell.angle_gamma   90.00
#
_symmetry.space_group_name_H-M   'P 1'
#
loop_
_entity.id
_entity.type
_entity.pdbx_description
1 polymer ?
#
loop_
_entity_poly.entity_id
_entity_poly.type
_entity_poly.pdbx_seq_one_letter_code
_entity_poly.pdbx_strand_id
1 'polypeptide(L)'
;MSRNYGETWVYESLVGGIPGLDISRRLAVAIQFVLFEVGVVALGWYYGLWDAVVAGTVAVAVAVVGSVEMHRLGAINRRLPTPAAHKRLLFGSSIEIVLGVLAFIALITYMIAWNGALIDRLFGPSPPVPVVYLTLLILWDLTYRIGTSWWSAVVALWRAVHVDLPPEATSRVRRLDAENIAFSAIQLTLVPFLLEEPVLLGAVVGHVLAVAIVCSAAIALS
;
A
#
# COMPACT_ATOMS: atom_id res chain seq x y z
N MET A 1 -11.74 20.08 -13.72
CA MET A 1 -12.98 19.41 -13.26
C MET A 1 -12.78 19.04 -11.80
N SER A 2 -13.50 19.68 -10.88
CA SER A 2 -13.47 19.37 -9.45
C SER A 2 -13.97 17.95 -9.22
N ARG A 3 -13.12 17.06 -8.69
CA ARG A 3 -13.56 15.74 -8.24
C ARG A 3 -14.40 15.93 -6.97
N ASN A 4 -15.61 15.37 -6.95
CA ASN A 4 -16.48 15.46 -5.78
C ASN A 4 -15.88 14.65 -4.61
N TYR A 5 -15.97 15.18 -3.39
CA TYR A 5 -15.66 14.47 -2.16
C TYR A 5 -16.44 13.14 -2.11
N GLY A 6 -15.74 12.02 -1.89
CA GLY A 6 -16.33 10.67 -1.83
C GLY A 6 -16.15 9.81 -3.08
N GLU A 7 -15.53 10.32 -4.15
CA GLU A 7 -15.14 9.51 -5.33
C GLU A 7 -13.63 9.26 -5.41
N THR A 8 -12.84 9.83 -4.50
CA THR A 8 -11.37 9.74 -4.49
C THR A 8 -10.85 9.09 -3.23
N TRP A 9 -9.75 8.34 -3.33
CA TRP A 9 -8.99 7.94 -2.14
C TRP A 9 -8.60 9.19 -1.35
N VAL A 10 -8.48 9.08 -0.04
CA VAL A 10 -8.21 10.25 0.80
C VAL A 10 -6.83 10.88 0.50
N TYR A 11 -5.82 10.10 0.07
CA TYR A 11 -4.57 10.71 -0.39
C TYR A 11 -4.77 11.56 -1.67
N GLU A 12 -5.65 11.13 -2.57
CA GLU A 12 -5.96 11.89 -3.79
C GLU A 12 -6.70 13.19 -3.46
N SER A 13 -7.50 13.24 -2.38
CA SER A 13 -8.17 14.46 -1.93
C SER A 13 -7.22 15.43 -1.22
N LEU A 14 -6.22 14.93 -0.48
CA LEU A 14 -5.18 15.75 0.13
C LEU A 14 -4.29 16.45 -0.92
N VAL A 15 -3.86 15.73 -1.96
CA VAL A 15 -3.02 16.29 -3.03
C VAL A 15 -3.83 17.23 -3.93
N GLY A 16 -5.09 16.88 -4.24
CA GLY A 16 -5.98 17.72 -5.06
C GLY A 16 -6.43 19.02 -4.39
N GLY A 17 -6.16 19.20 -3.09
CA GLY A 17 -6.49 20.41 -2.34
C GLY A 17 -5.48 21.55 -2.48
N ILE A 18 -4.31 21.33 -3.10
CA ILE A 18 -3.28 22.36 -3.26
C ILE A 18 -3.59 23.23 -4.50
N PRO A 19 -3.94 24.52 -4.35
CA PRO A 19 -4.32 25.36 -5.48
C PRO A 19 -3.17 25.54 -6.48
N GLY A 20 -3.43 25.31 -7.77
CA GLY A 20 -2.48 25.57 -8.87
C GLY A 20 -1.50 24.44 -9.21
N LEU A 21 -1.55 23.31 -8.50
CA LEU A 21 -0.69 22.14 -8.74
C LEU A 21 -1.46 21.04 -9.51
N ASP A 22 -1.35 21.01 -10.84
CA ASP A 22 -1.87 19.90 -11.66
C ASP A 22 -0.74 18.91 -11.99
N ILE A 23 -0.36 18.11 -11.01
CA ILE A 23 0.66 17.06 -11.17
C ILE A 23 0.00 15.83 -11.80
N SER A 24 0.49 15.41 -12.97
CA SER A 24 0.06 14.15 -13.58
C SER A 24 0.38 12.96 -12.66
N ARG A 25 -0.49 11.94 -12.65
CA ARG A 25 -0.27 10.74 -11.81
C ARG A 25 1.12 10.12 -11.99
N ARG A 26 1.62 10.06 -13.22
CA ARG A 26 2.96 9.54 -13.52
C ARG A 26 4.05 10.39 -12.88
N LEU A 27 3.91 11.71 -12.93
CA LEU A 27 4.85 12.63 -12.31
C LEU A 27 4.82 12.51 -10.79
N ALA A 28 3.64 12.35 -10.18
CA ALA A 28 3.53 12.14 -8.73
C ALA A 28 4.26 10.86 -8.27
N VAL A 29 4.06 9.73 -8.97
CA VAL A 29 4.78 8.48 -8.68
C VAL A 29 6.29 8.63 -8.93
N ALA A 30 6.71 9.32 -9.99
CA ALA A 30 8.12 9.56 -10.27
C ALA A 30 8.78 10.42 -9.18
N ILE A 31 8.11 11.48 -8.72
CA ILE A 31 8.58 12.33 -7.62
C ILE A 31 8.68 11.51 -6.33
N GLN A 32 7.66 10.71 -6.00
CA GLN A 32 7.69 9.81 -4.84
C GLN A 32 8.91 8.88 -4.89
N PHE A 33 9.11 8.19 -6.01
CA PHE A 33 10.24 7.28 -6.20
C PHE A 33 11.56 8.00 -6.01
N VAL A 34 11.79 9.11 -6.74
CA VAL A 34 13.05 9.84 -6.70
C VAL A 34 13.33 10.39 -5.30
N LEU A 35 12.33 10.97 -4.62
CA LEU A 35 12.52 11.53 -3.28
C LEU A 35 12.91 10.45 -2.26
N PHE A 36 12.18 9.34 -2.21
CA PHE A 36 12.49 8.29 -1.24
C PHE A 36 13.79 7.56 -1.59
N GLU A 37 14.02 7.23 -2.86
CA GLU A 37 15.21 6.52 -3.30
C GLU A 37 16.49 7.36 -3.07
N VAL A 38 16.46 8.64 -3.44
CA VAL A 38 17.58 9.56 -3.15
C VAL A 38 17.80 9.68 -1.64
N GLY A 39 16.73 9.74 -0.85
CA GLY A 39 16.84 9.74 0.62
C GLY A 39 17.54 8.49 1.14
N VAL A 40 17.12 7.30 0.68
CA VAL A 40 17.69 6.01 1.09
C VAL A 40 19.17 5.94 0.72
N VAL A 41 19.51 6.22 -0.53
CA VAL A 41 20.90 6.13 -1.03
C VAL A 41 21.79 7.20 -0.39
N ALA A 42 21.33 8.45 -0.28
CA ALA A 42 22.14 9.54 0.28
C ALA A 42 22.42 9.33 1.77
N LEU A 43 21.40 8.95 2.56
CA LEU A 43 21.58 8.68 3.98
C LEU A 43 22.38 7.39 4.20
N GLY A 44 22.14 6.35 3.40
CA GLY A 44 22.91 5.11 3.44
C GLY A 44 24.40 5.34 3.15
N TRP A 45 24.72 6.14 2.13
CA TRP A 45 26.09 6.53 1.83
C TRP A 45 26.72 7.37 2.94
N TYR A 46 26.01 8.40 3.42
CA TYR A 46 26.53 9.34 4.43
C TYR A 46 26.77 8.69 5.80
N TYR A 47 25.88 7.79 6.23
CA TYR A 47 25.98 7.09 7.52
C TYR A 47 26.61 5.70 7.43
N GLY A 48 27.01 5.24 6.24
CA GLY A 48 27.67 3.93 6.05
C GLY A 48 26.72 2.73 6.20
N LEU A 49 25.43 2.89 5.93
CA LEU A 49 24.37 1.89 6.16
C LEU A 49 23.99 1.13 4.87
N TRP A 50 24.97 0.63 4.13
CA TRP A 50 24.73 -0.01 2.82
C TRP A 50 23.85 -1.26 2.88
N ASP A 51 23.89 -2.02 3.98
CA ASP A 51 23.00 -3.18 4.17
C ASP A 51 21.53 -2.75 4.25
N ALA A 52 21.26 -1.60 4.87
CA ALA A 52 19.91 -1.04 4.96
C ALA A 52 19.45 -0.38 3.64
N VAL A 53 20.37 0.05 2.77
CA VAL A 53 20.03 0.63 1.45
C VAL A 53 19.27 -0.39 0.62
N VAL A 54 19.69 -1.66 0.61
CA VAL A 54 19.01 -2.70 -0.18
C VAL A 54 17.58 -2.90 0.31
N ALA A 55 17.39 -3.04 1.62
CA ALA A 55 16.06 -3.19 2.22
C ALA A 55 15.17 -1.96 1.96
N GLY A 56 15.73 -0.76 2.12
CA GLY A 56 15.05 0.51 1.84
C GLY A 56 14.64 0.64 0.38
N THR A 57 15.52 0.29 -0.55
CA THR A 57 15.24 0.32 -2.01
C THR A 57 14.09 -0.61 -2.37
N VAL A 58 14.09 -1.84 -1.82
CA VAL A 58 13.00 -2.80 -2.05
C VAL A 58 11.69 -2.26 -1.47
N ALA A 59 11.71 -1.70 -0.26
CA ALA A 59 10.55 -1.06 0.36
C ALA A 59 9.99 0.09 -0.50
N VAL A 60 10.86 0.95 -1.02
CA VAL A 60 10.48 2.04 -1.94
C VAL A 60 9.90 1.49 -3.24
N ALA A 61 10.49 0.45 -3.82
CA ALA A 61 9.97 -0.16 -5.04
C ALA A 61 8.56 -0.75 -4.83
N VAL A 62 8.33 -1.47 -3.73
CA VAL A 62 7.00 -2.01 -3.37
C VAL A 62 5.98 -0.88 -3.19
N ALA A 63 6.36 0.20 -2.50
CA ALA A 63 5.54 1.39 -2.33
C ALA A 63 5.16 2.04 -3.68
N VAL A 64 6.13 2.20 -4.58
CA VAL A 64 5.93 2.78 -5.91
C VAL A 64 4.98 1.94 -6.75
N VAL A 65 5.14 0.61 -6.76
CA VAL A 65 4.20 -0.29 -7.43
C VAL A 65 2.80 -0.12 -6.85
N GLY A 66 2.67 -0.09 -5.52
CA GLY A 66 1.37 0.14 -4.88
C GLY A 66 0.72 1.46 -5.30
N SER A 67 1.51 2.50 -5.61
CA SER A 67 0.99 3.80 -6.08
C SER A 67 0.36 3.69 -7.45
N VAL A 68 1.02 2.98 -8.35
CA VAL A 68 0.50 2.69 -9.67
C VAL A 68 -0.80 1.90 -9.56
N GLU A 69 -0.82 0.86 -8.71
CA GLU A 69 -1.99 -0.02 -8.53
C GLU A 69 -3.18 0.70 -7.91
N MET A 70 -3.00 1.49 -6.85
CA MET A 70 -4.07 2.30 -6.26
C MET A 70 -4.73 3.26 -7.26
N HIS A 71 -3.91 3.88 -8.13
CA HIS A 71 -4.43 4.75 -9.17
C HIS A 71 -5.22 3.98 -10.24
N ARG A 72 -4.77 2.77 -10.60
CA ARG A 72 -5.48 1.88 -11.54
C ARG A 72 -6.80 1.39 -10.95
N LEU A 73 -6.75 0.83 -9.75
CA LEU A 73 -7.91 0.41 -8.95
C LEU A 73 -8.94 1.53 -8.84
N GLY A 74 -8.50 2.73 -8.46
CA GLY A 74 -9.37 3.89 -8.35
C GLY A 74 -9.99 4.30 -9.70
N ALA A 75 -9.20 4.33 -10.78
CA ALA A 75 -9.67 4.73 -12.10
C ALA A 75 -10.67 3.72 -12.71
N ILE A 76 -10.42 2.43 -12.54
CA ILE A 76 -11.27 1.37 -13.09
C ILE A 76 -12.57 1.28 -12.29
N ASN A 77 -12.51 1.23 -10.95
CA ASN A 77 -13.70 1.08 -10.11
C ASN A 77 -14.72 2.21 -10.27
N ARG A 78 -14.26 3.45 -10.53
CA ARG A 78 -15.17 4.59 -10.81
C ARG A 78 -16.01 4.40 -12.07
N ARG A 79 -15.47 3.70 -13.06
CA ARG A 79 -16.08 3.48 -14.39
C ARG A 79 -16.91 2.21 -14.46
N LEU A 80 -16.90 1.37 -13.42
CA LEU A 80 -17.72 0.16 -13.40
C LEU A 80 -19.20 0.53 -13.20
N PRO A 81 -20.12 -0.23 -13.81
CA PRO A 81 -21.56 -0.06 -13.64
C PRO A 81 -22.03 -0.62 -12.28
N THR A 82 -21.35 -0.28 -11.19
CA THR A 82 -21.67 -0.74 -9.84
C THR A 82 -22.55 0.28 -9.09
N PRO A 83 -23.41 -0.16 -8.16
CA PRO A 83 -24.22 0.73 -7.34
C PRO A 83 -23.40 1.77 -6.57
N ALA A 84 -24.03 2.89 -6.20
CA ALA A 84 -23.36 3.93 -5.40
C ALA A 84 -22.84 3.41 -4.04
N ALA A 85 -23.49 2.38 -3.48
CA ALA A 85 -23.03 1.72 -2.26
C ALA A 85 -21.61 1.13 -2.41
N HIS A 86 -21.31 0.48 -3.54
CA HIS A 86 -19.96 -0.04 -3.83
C HIS A 86 -18.92 1.07 -3.83
N LYS A 87 -19.20 2.20 -4.50
CA LYS A 87 -18.29 3.34 -4.59
C LYS A 87 -18.06 4.00 -3.22
N ARG A 88 -19.11 4.12 -2.40
CA ARG A 88 -19.00 4.64 -1.03
C ARG A 88 -18.20 3.72 -0.11
N LEU A 89 -18.39 2.40 -0.21
CA LEU A 89 -17.60 1.44 0.56
C LEU A 89 -16.11 1.57 0.21
N LEU A 90 -15.80 1.67 -1.08
CA LEU A 90 -14.42 1.73 -1.56
C LEU A 90 -13.73 3.08 -1.29
N PHE A 91 -14.40 4.21 -1.54
CA PHE A 91 -13.77 5.55 -1.50
C PHE A 91 -14.26 6.46 -0.37
N GLY A 92 -15.45 6.22 0.17
CA GLY A 92 -16.11 7.13 1.11
C GLY A 92 -16.05 6.69 2.58
N SER A 93 -15.55 5.49 2.87
CA SER A 93 -15.53 4.92 4.22
C SER A 93 -14.29 5.28 5.01
N SER A 94 -13.20 5.70 4.35
CA SER A 94 -11.88 5.94 4.94
C SER A 94 -11.30 4.73 5.69
N ILE A 95 -11.89 3.54 5.54
CA ILE A 95 -11.47 2.32 6.23
C ILE A 95 -10.05 1.93 5.82
N GLU A 96 -9.67 2.21 4.58
CA GLU A 96 -8.31 1.96 4.09
C GLU A 96 -7.25 2.72 4.88
N ILE A 97 -7.54 3.97 5.29
CA ILE A 97 -6.63 4.74 6.15
C ILE A 97 -6.64 4.18 7.55
N VAL A 98 -7.81 3.87 8.11
CA VAL A 98 -7.92 3.33 9.47
C VAL A 98 -7.08 2.05 9.58
N LEU A 99 -7.21 1.14 8.61
CA LEU A 99 -6.40 -0.08 8.54
C LEU A 99 -4.91 0.23 8.40
N GLY A 100 -4.54 1.18 7.53
CA GLY A 100 -3.16 1.62 7.36
C GLY A 100 -2.55 2.20 8.64
N VAL A 101 -3.30 3.03 9.37
CA VAL A 101 -2.90 3.63 10.65
C VAL A 101 -2.76 2.57 11.73
N LEU A 102 -3.72 1.67 11.87
CA LEU A 102 -3.65 0.59 12.85
C LEU A 102 -2.45 -0.33 12.57
N ALA A 103 -2.20 -0.67 11.30
CA ALA A 103 -1.04 -1.44 10.90
C ALA A 103 0.27 -0.71 11.20
N PHE A 104 0.34 0.59 10.94
CA PHE A 104 1.52 1.41 11.25
C PHE A 104 1.79 1.53 12.76
N ILE A 105 0.74 1.76 13.55
CA ILE A 105 0.84 1.80 15.02
C ILE A 105 1.29 0.44 15.54
N ALA A 106 0.74 -0.66 15.02
CA ALA A 106 1.17 -2.00 15.41
C ALA A 106 2.65 -2.25 15.05
N LEU A 107 3.11 -1.79 13.88
CA LEU A 107 4.49 -1.88 13.46
C LEU A 107 5.43 -1.05 14.36
N ILE A 108 5.08 0.20 14.67
CA ILE A 108 5.87 1.02 15.61
C ILE A 108 5.90 0.37 16.98
N THR A 109 4.76 -0.13 17.45
CA THR A 109 4.64 -0.83 18.73
C THR A 109 5.56 -2.04 18.75
N TYR A 110 5.59 -2.81 17.67
CA TYR A 110 6.53 -3.92 17.50
C TYR A 110 7.97 -3.42 17.61
N MET A 111 8.35 -2.42 16.82
CA MET A 111 9.72 -1.91 16.77
C MET A 111 10.22 -1.36 18.12
N ILE A 112 9.32 -0.81 18.96
CA ILE A 112 9.68 -0.20 20.24
C ILE A 112 9.54 -1.18 21.41
N ALA A 113 8.42 -1.90 21.50
CA ALA A 113 8.07 -2.71 22.66
C ALA A 113 8.51 -4.18 22.51
N TRP A 114 8.67 -4.67 21.28
CA TRP A 114 9.16 -6.01 21.02
C TRP A 114 10.66 -5.97 20.80
N ASN A 115 11.42 -6.24 21.88
CA ASN A 115 12.88 -6.42 21.99
C ASN A 115 13.84 -5.35 21.39
N GLY A 116 13.36 -4.35 20.65
CA GLY A 116 14.17 -3.30 20.02
C GLY A 116 15.16 -3.79 18.94
N ALA A 117 15.21 -5.09 18.66
CA ALA A 117 16.27 -5.72 17.89
C ALA A 117 16.22 -5.37 16.39
N LEU A 118 15.06 -4.97 15.86
CA LEU A 118 14.95 -4.61 14.44
C LEU A 118 15.64 -3.28 14.13
N ILE A 119 15.40 -2.24 14.95
CA ILE A 119 16.06 -0.94 14.81
C ILE A 119 17.57 -1.09 15.05
N ASP A 120 17.95 -1.80 16.11
CA ASP A 120 19.35 -2.02 16.48
C ASP A 120 20.11 -2.81 15.39
N ARG A 121 19.51 -3.84 14.80
CA ARG A 121 20.13 -4.59 13.69
C ARG A 121 20.26 -3.77 12.42
N LEU A 122 19.25 -2.98 12.05
CA LEU A 122 19.26 -2.21 10.79
C LEU A 122 20.15 -0.98 10.85
N PHE A 123 20.26 -0.34 12.02
CA PHE A 123 20.85 1.00 12.15
C PHE A 123 21.87 1.13 13.29
N GLY A 124 22.08 0.08 14.08
CA GLY A 124 22.93 0.08 15.27
C GLY A 124 22.24 0.62 16.53
N PRO A 125 22.97 0.63 17.66
CA PRO A 125 22.41 0.93 18.99
C PRO A 125 22.10 2.43 19.20
N SER A 126 22.50 3.28 18.27
CA SER A 126 22.25 4.72 18.28
C SER A 126 21.93 5.19 16.87
N PRO A 127 20.73 4.85 16.36
CA PRO A 127 20.39 5.06 14.97
C PRO A 127 20.29 6.57 14.66
N PRO A 128 20.83 7.04 13.53
CA PRO A 128 20.73 8.45 13.17
C PRO A 128 19.27 8.88 12.99
N VAL A 129 18.87 9.98 13.65
CA VAL A 129 17.48 10.47 13.63
C VAL A 129 16.91 10.66 12.21
N PRO A 130 17.65 11.23 11.23
CA PRO A 130 17.15 11.37 9.86
C PRO A 130 16.85 10.02 9.17
N VAL A 131 17.65 9.00 9.47
CA VAL A 131 17.47 7.64 8.92
C VAL A 131 16.21 7.00 9.47
N VAL A 132 16.00 7.09 10.80
CA VAL A 132 14.79 6.57 11.45
C VAL A 132 13.55 7.29 10.91
N TYR A 133 13.59 8.61 10.81
CA TYR A 133 12.49 9.40 10.29
C TYR A 133 12.10 9.00 8.86
N LEU A 134 13.07 8.89 7.96
CA LEU A 134 12.83 8.45 6.58
C LEU A 134 12.27 7.03 6.54
N THR A 135 12.81 6.12 7.36
CA THR A 135 12.34 4.74 7.46
C THR A 135 10.89 4.69 7.88
N LEU A 136 10.50 5.45 8.91
CA LEU A 136 9.12 5.51 9.37
C LEU A 136 8.18 6.08 8.30
N LEU A 137 8.61 7.06 7.50
CA LEU A 137 7.82 7.56 6.36
C LEU A 137 7.58 6.49 5.29
N ILE A 138 8.61 5.72 4.94
CA ILE A 138 8.51 4.63 3.96
C ILE A 138 7.61 3.51 4.50
N LEU A 139 7.79 3.13 5.77
CA LEU A 139 6.98 2.10 6.42
C LEU A 139 5.52 2.52 6.54
N TRP A 140 5.24 3.79 6.84
CA TRP A 140 3.88 4.35 6.81
C TRP A 140 3.24 4.19 5.43
N ASP A 141 3.96 4.57 4.37
CA ASP A 141 3.48 4.46 3.00
C ASP A 141 3.20 3.00 2.61
N LEU A 142 4.07 2.07 3.04
CA LEU A 142 3.85 0.63 2.88
C LEU A 142 2.60 0.13 3.62
N THR A 143 2.47 0.42 4.92
CA THR A 143 1.33 -0.06 5.70
C THR A 143 0.01 0.52 5.20
N TYR A 144 0.00 1.76 4.72
CA TYR A 144 -1.16 2.35 4.06
C TYR A 144 -1.58 1.57 2.81
N ARG A 145 -0.62 1.16 1.97
CA ARG A 145 -0.89 0.38 0.75
C ARG A 145 -1.34 -1.03 1.04
N ILE A 146 -0.75 -1.67 2.04
CA ILE A 146 -1.18 -2.97 2.57
C ILE A 146 -2.64 -2.88 3.03
N GLY A 147 -2.98 -1.86 3.84
CA GLY A 147 -4.35 -1.62 4.32
C GLY A 147 -5.35 -1.40 3.17
N THR A 148 -4.96 -0.62 2.17
CA THR A 148 -5.82 -0.35 1.00
C THR A 148 -6.01 -1.57 0.11
N SER A 149 -4.96 -2.38 -0.10
CA SER A 149 -5.04 -3.65 -0.82
C SER A 149 -6.00 -4.61 -0.13
N TRP A 150 -5.90 -4.74 1.19
CA TRP A 150 -6.81 -5.57 1.98
C TRP A 150 -8.26 -5.09 1.87
N TRP A 151 -8.50 -3.78 2.09
CA TRP A 151 -9.85 -3.23 2.00
C TRP A 151 -10.45 -3.40 0.59
N SER A 152 -9.63 -3.20 -0.44
CA SER A 152 -10.04 -3.42 -1.83
C SER A 152 -10.45 -4.88 -2.09
N ALA A 153 -9.74 -5.85 -1.50
CA ALA A 153 -10.10 -7.27 -1.58
C ALA A 153 -11.44 -7.56 -0.89
N VAL A 154 -11.66 -7.03 0.32
CA VAL A 154 -12.93 -7.20 1.06
C VAL A 154 -14.11 -6.61 0.27
N VAL A 155 -13.94 -5.40 -0.27
CA VAL A 155 -14.97 -4.75 -1.10
C VAL A 155 -15.20 -5.51 -2.41
N ALA A 156 -14.16 -6.11 -3.00
CA ALA A 156 -14.30 -6.97 -4.17
C ALA A 156 -15.14 -8.22 -3.89
N LEU A 157 -14.92 -8.88 -2.75
CA LEU A 157 -15.74 -10.02 -2.33
C LEU A 157 -17.18 -9.58 -2.07
N TRP A 158 -17.39 -8.45 -1.38
CA TRP A 158 -18.73 -7.91 -1.19
C TRP A 158 -19.44 -7.66 -2.53
N ARG A 159 -18.73 -7.06 -3.50
CA ARG A 159 -19.25 -6.82 -4.86
C ARG A 159 -19.65 -8.12 -5.54
N ALA A 160 -18.80 -9.14 -5.50
CA ALA A 160 -19.05 -10.43 -6.14
C ALA A 160 -20.32 -11.12 -5.60
N VAL A 161 -20.65 -10.91 -4.32
CA VAL A 161 -21.82 -11.53 -3.68
C VAL A 161 -23.11 -10.72 -3.89
N HIS A 162 -23.02 -9.39 -4.00
CA HIS A 162 -24.20 -8.51 -3.92
C HIS A 162 -24.53 -7.77 -5.23
N VAL A 163 -23.70 -7.88 -6.26
CA VAL A 163 -23.85 -7.10 -7.50
C VAL A 163 -23.73 -7.98 -8.72
N ASP A 164 -24.83 -8.10 -9.47
CA ASP A 164 -24.82 -8.70 -10.80
C ASP A 164 -24.22 -7.72 -11.82
N LEU A 165 -23.13 -8.15 -12.45
CA LEU A 165 -22.42 -7.36 -13.46
C LEU A 165 -22.63 -7.94 -14.86
N PRO A 166 -22.73 -7.08 -15.90
CA PRO A 166 -22.72 -7.56 -17.28
C PRO A 166 -21.37 -8.23 -17.60
N PRO A 167 -21.33 -9.19 -18.54
CA PRO A 167 -20.12 -9.99 -18.82
C PRO A 167 -18.85 -9.15 -19.09
N GLU A 168 -18.99 -8.03 -19.80
CA GLU A 168 -17.88 -7.11 -20.07
C GLU A 168 -17.31 -6.50 -18.78
N ALA A 169 -18.18 -6.14 -17.82
CA ALA A 169 -17.75 -5.62 -16.52
C ALA A 169 -17.17 -6.74 -15.64
N THR A 170 -17.73 -7.95 -15.68
CA THR A 170 -17.20 -9.13 -14.96
C THR A 170 -15.75 -9.42 -15.33
N SER A 171 -15.42 -9.45 -16.62
CA SER A 171 -14.04 -9.69 -17.06
C SER A 171 -13.06 -8.63 -16.52
N ARG A 172 -13.50 -7.37 -16.46
CA ARG A 172 -12.71 -6.25 -15.97
C ARG A 172 -12.49 -6.30 -14.46
N VAL A 173 -13.51 -6.67 -13.68
CA VAL A 173 -13.35 -6.81 -12.22
C VAL A 173 -12.50 -8.01 -11.85
N ARG A 174 -12.65 -9.15 -12.55
CA ARG A 174 -11.79 -10.33 -12.32
C ARG A 174 -10.32 -10.00 -12.58
N ARG A 175 -10.04 -9.26 -13.66
CA ARG A 175 -8.68 -8.76 -13.93
C ARG A 175 -8.19 -7.84 -12.82
N LEU A 176 -9.04 -6.94 -12.35
CA LEU A 176 -8.69 -5.99 -11.29
C LEU A 176 -8.37 -6.68 -9.96
N ASP A 177 -9.16 -7.70 -9.61
CA ASP A 177 -8.93 -8.51 -8.42
C ASP A 177 -7.63 -9.31 -8.56
N ALA A 178 -7.31 -9.84 -9.75
CA ALA A 178 -6.04 -10.51 -10.03
C ALA A 178 -4.84 -9.54 -9.99
N GLU A 179 -4.99 -8.30 -10.45
CA GLU A 179 -3.99 -7.25 -10.30
C GLU A 179 -3.72 -6.95 -8.81
N ASN A 180 -4.75 -6.98 -7.95
CA ASN A 180 -4.56 -6.83 -6.51
C ASN A 180 -3.82 -8.02 -5.85
N ILE A 181 -4.04 -9.24 -6.33
CA ILE A 181 -3.25 -10.42 -5.93
C ILE A 181 -1.80 -10.27 -6.38
N ALA A 182 -1.57 -9.83 -7.61
CA ALA A 182 -0.21 -9.58 -8.11
C ALA A 182 0.50 -8.51 -7.27
N PHE A 183 -0.20 -7.44 -6.88
CA PHE A 183 0.33 -6.43 -5.98
C PHE A 183 0.68 -7.00 -4.60
N SER A 184 -0.19 -7.80 -3.99
CA SER A 184 0.13 -8.41 -2.69
C SER A 184 1.34 -9.35 -2.81
N ALA A 185 1.43 -10.15 -3.88
CA ALA A 185 2.57 -11.03 -4.11
C ALA A 185 3.92 -10.28 -4.23
N ILE A 186 3.92 -9.05 -4.76
CA ILE A 186 5.14 -8.21 -4.82
C ILE A 186 5.68 -7.88 -3.42
N GLN A 187 4.82 -7.83 -2.39
CA GLN A 187 5.27 -7.63 -1.01
C GLN A 187 6.12 -8.79 -0.48
N LEU A 188 6.07 -9.97 -1.10
CA LEU A 188 6.96 -11.09 -0.75
C LEU A 188 8.44 -10.77 -1.01
N THR A 189 8.74 -9.74 -1.82
CA THR A 189 10.13 -9.23 -1.95
C THR A 189 10.70 -8.71 -0.64
N LEU A 190 9.86 -8.39 0.36
CA LEU A 190 10.27 -8.00 1.70
C LEU A 190 10.65 -9.20 2.60
N VAL A 191 10.22 -10.42 2.25
CA VAL A 191 10.43 -11.63 3.07
C VAL A 191 11.88 -11.88 3.46
N PRO A 192 12.89 -11.76 2.57
CA PRO A 192 14.29 -11.98 2.93
C PRO A 192 14.77 -11.13 4.11
N PHE A 193 14.22 -9.93 4.29
CA PHE A 193 14.58 -9.00 5.37
C PHE A 193 13.83 -9.27 6.68
N LEU A 194 12.82 -10.16 6.64
CA LEU A 194 11.94 -10.46 7.77
C LEU A 194 12.12 -11.87 8.32
N LEU A 195 13.06 -12.67 7.79
CA LEU A 195 13.24 -14.07 8.19
C LEU A 195 13.55 -14.24 9.69
N GLU A 196 14.24 -13.27 10.28
CA GLU A 196 14.55 -13.25 11.72
C GLU A 196 13.47 -12.58 12.57
N GLU A 197 12.41 -12.08 11.93
CA GLU A 197 11.33 -11.32 12.56
C GLU A 197 9.99 -12.07 12.39
N PRO A 198 9.73 -13.13 13.18
CA PRO A 198 8.63 -14.06 12.93
C PRO A 198 7.25 -13.40 12.93
N VAL A 199 7.06 -12.36 13.75
CA VAL A 199 5.80 -11.61 13.80
C VAL A 199 5.58 -10.80 12.53
N LEU A 200 6.60 -10.09 12.04
CA LEU A 200 6.51 -9.31 10.80
C LEU A 200 6.44 -10.20 9.57
N LEU A 201 7.20 -11.31 9.56
CA LEU A 201 7.13 -12.33 8.53
C LEU A 201 5.71 -12.90 8.43
N GLY A 202 5.13 -13.28 9.57
CA GLY A 202 3.75 -13.76 9.67
C GLY A 202 2.74 -12.71 9.20
N ALA A 203 2.95 -11.44 9.55
CA ALA A 203 2.08 -10.35 9.11
C ALA A 203 2.10 -10.16 7.60
N VAL A 204 3.29 -10.13 6.97
CA VAL A 204 3.42 -9.95 5.51
C VAL A 204 2.89 -11.17 4.76
N VAL A 205 3.37 -12.38 5.09
CA VAL A 205 2.92 -13.60 4.40
C VAL A 205 1.43 -13.84 4.63
N GLY A 206 0.95 -13.64 5.86
CA GLY A 206 -0.45 -13.76 6.21
C GLY A 206 -1.33 -12.79 5.44
N HIS A 207 -0.90 -11.53 5.28
CA HIS A 207 -1.60 -10.56 4.45
C HIS A 207 -1.66 -10.99 2.98
N VAL A 208 -0.55 -11.43 2.40
CA VAL A 208 -0.50 -11.89 1.01
C VAL A 208 -1.48 -13.05 0.78
N LEU A 209 -1.47 -14.03 1.67
CA LEU A 209 -2.39 -15.17 1.62
C LEU A 209 -3.84 -14.72 1.78
N ALA A 210 -4.14 -13.84 2.73
CA ALA A 210 -5.49 -13.33 2.95
C ALA A 210 -6.04 -12.61 1.72
N VAL A 211 -5.25 -11.71 1.10
CA VAL A 211 -5.64 -11.03 -0.15
C VAL A 211 -5.83 -12.04 -1.27
N ALA A 212 -4.90 -12.98 -1.45
CA ALA A 212 -5.00 -14.00 -2.49
C ALA A 212 -6.28 -14.83 -2.36
N ILE A 213 -6.63 -15.28 -1.15
CA ILE A 213 -7.83 -16.07 -0.88
C ILE A 213 -9.09 -15.25 -1.17
N VAL A 214 -9.19 -14.05 -0.61
CA VAL A 214 -10.39 -13.21 -0.72
C VAL A 214 -10.62 -12.76 -2.16
N CYS A 215 -9.58 -12.31 -2.87
CA CYS A 215 -9.69 -11.94 -4.28
C CYS A 215 -9.99 -13.16 -5.17
N SER A 216 -9.39 -14.32 -4.91
CA SER A 216 -9.70 -15.54 -5.68
C SER A 216 -11.15 -15.98 -5.49
N ALA A 217 -11.67 -15.88 -4.26
CA ALA A 217 -13.09 -16.12 -3.99
C ALA A 217 -13.98 -15.12 -4.73
N ALA A 218 -13.64 -13.82 -4.72
CA ALA A 218 -14.37 -12.81 -5.48
C ALA A 218 -14.37 -13.10 -7.00
N ILE A 219 -13.23 -13.54 -7.55
CA ILE A 219 -13.10 -13.92 -8.96
C ILE A 219 -13.97 -15.14 -9.29
N ALA A 220 -14.00 -16.15 -8.41
CA ALA A 220 -14.79 -17.36 -8.61
C ALA A 220 -16.30 -17.11 -8.53
N LEU A 221 -16.73 -16.13 -7.74
CA LEU A 221 -18.13 -15.77 -7.52
C LEU A 221 -18.68 -14.74 -8.53
N SER A 222 -17.81 -13.92 -9.15
CA SER A 222 -18.19 -12.90 -10.15
C SER A 222 -18.36 -13.50 -11.53
#